data_AF-A0A091AZV7-F1
#
_entry.id   AF-A0A091AZV7-F1
#
_cell.length_a   1.000
_cell.length_b   1.000
_cell.length_c   1.000
_cell.angle_alpha   90.00
_cell.angle_beta   90.00
_cell.angle_gamma   90.00
#
_symmetry.space_group_name_H-M   'P 1'
#
loop_
_entity.id
_entity.type
_entity.pdbx_description
1 polymer ?
#
loop_
_entity_poly.entity_id
_entity_poly.type
_entity_poly.pdbx_seq_one_letter_code
_entity_poly.pdbx_strand_id
1 'polypeptide(L)' 'MKNVEMKLEGDILTIKVDVTKEFGPSASGKTIIIATTEGNISIPEKDEIKIGFNVYRKK' A
#
# COMPACT_ATOMS: atom_id res chain seq x y z
N MET A 1 -2.37 2.79 -7.01
CA MET A 1 -1.44 2.47 -5.90
C MET A 1 -0.25 3.39 -5.95
N LYS A 2 0.28 3.76 -4.78
CA LYS A 2 1.44 4.65 -4.64
C LYS A 2 2.47 4.01 -3.73
N ASN A 3 3.70 3.88 -4.22
CA ASN A 3 4.85 3.40 -3.46
C ASN A 3 4.65 2.03 -2.78
N VAL A 4 3.97 1.13 -3.51
CA VAL A 4 3.78 -0.26 -3.10
C VAL A 4 4.25 -1.13 -4.25
N GLU A 5 5.19 -2.04 -3.98
CA GLU A 5 5.55 -3.14 -4.87
C GLU A 5 5.10 -4.44 -4.21
N MET A 6 4.42 -5.30 -4.97
CA MET A 6 3.90 -6.58 -4.50
C MET A 6 4.47 -7.71 -5.33
N LYS A 7 4.88 -8.78 -4.66
CA LYS A 7 5.32 -10.02 -5.30
C LYS A 7 4.75 -11.21 -4.56
N LEU A 8 4.12 -12.12 -5.28
CA LEU A 8 3.67 -13.40 -4.74
C LEU A 8 4.69 -14.48 -5.11
N GLU A 9 5.17 -15.22 -4.12
CA GLU A 9 6.07 -16.35 -4.32
C GLU A 9 5.48 -17.57 -3.63
N GLY A 10 4.87 -18.46 -4.42
CA GLY A 10 4.03 -19.54 -3.91
C GLY A 10 2.80 -18.97 -3.19
N ASP A 11 2.77 -19.14 -1.87
CA ASP A 11 1.70 -18.64 -1.01
C ASP A 11 2.11 -17.44 -0.12
N ILE A 12 3.33 -16.91 -0.33
CA ILE A 12 3.86 -15.78 0.45
C ILE A 12 3.78 -14.51 -0.37
N LEU A 13 2.99 -13.55 0.11
CA LEU A 13 2.93 -12.19 -0.43
C LEU A 13 3.99 -11.32 0.24
N THR A 14 4.95 -10.82 -0.55
CA THR A 14 5.92 -9.81 -0.10
C THR A 14 5.50 -8.43 -0.58
N ILE A 15 5.48 -7.47 0.35
CA ILE A 15 5.15 -6.07 0.07
C ILE A 15 6.37 -5.22 0.39
N LYS A 16 6.83 -4.44 -0.58
CA LYS A 16 7.96 -3.52 -0.43
C LYS A 16 7.50 -2.09 -0.56
N VAL A 17 7.93 -1.27 0.40
CA VAL A 17 7.62 0.16 0.50
C VAL A 17 8.89 0.93 0.81
N ASP A 18 9.12 2.04 0.10
CA ASP A 18 10.17 2.98 0.44
C ASP A 18 9.63 4.04 1.41
N VAL A 19 9.97 3.94 2.69
CA VAL A 19 9.44 4.82 3.74
C VAL A 19 9.98 6.26 3.69
N THR A 20 10.92 6.56 2.79
CA THR A 20 11.47 7.91 2.61
C THR A 20 10.62 8.78 1.68
N LYS A 21 9.67 8.18 0.95
CA LYS A 21 8.79 8.89 0.01
C LYS A 21 7.49 9.34 0.65
N GLU A 22 6.98 10.49 0.19
CA GLU A 22 5.73 11.07 0.67
C GLU A 22 4.86 11.54 -0.50
N PHE A 23 3.54 11.39 -0.36
CA PHE A 23 2.54 11.70 -1.38
C PHE A 23 1.53 12.77 -0.92
N GLY A 24 1.94 13.60 0.03
CA GLY A 24 1.12 14.67 0.58
C GLY A 24 0.15 14.23 1.69
N PRO A 25 -0.70 15.16 2.17
CA PRO A 25 -1.64 14.89 3.24
C PRO A 25 -2.76 13.94 2.79
N SER A 26 -3.26 13.12 3.72
CA SER A 26 -4.47 12.34 3.50
C SER A 26 -5.71 13.23 3.36
N ALA A 27 -6.82 12.66 2.87
CA ALA A 27 -8.07 13.41 2.67
C ALA A 27 -8.59 14.11 3.94
N SER A 28 -8.33 13.54 5.12
CA SER A 28 -8.67 14.16 6.41
C SER A 28 -7.69 15.26 6.87
N GLY A 29 -6.54 15.39 6.21
CA GLY A 29 -5.44 16.29 6.59
C GLY A 29 -4.61 15.84 7.80
N LYS A 30 -4.98 14.74 8.48
CA LYS A 30 -4.37 14.31 9.75
C LYS A 30 -3.06 13.54 9.61
N THR A 31 -2.77 13.01 8.43
CA THR A 31 -1.62 12.12 8.18
C THR A 31 -0.94 12.46 6.87
N ILE A 32 0.35 12.13 6.73
CA ILE A 32 1.09 12.17 5.47
C ILE A 32 1.15 10.76 4.89
N ILE A 33 0.78 10.62 3.63
CA ILE A 33 0.75 9.33 2.93
C ILE A 33 2.17 8.95 2.53
N ILE A 34 2.62 7.76 2.97
CA ILE A 34 3.90 7.16 2.56
C ILE A 34 3.65 6.10 1.47
N ALA A 35 2.64 5.25 1.65
CA ALA A 35 2.22 4.28 0.65
C ALA A 35 0.73 3.94 0.79
N THR A 36 0.08 3.58 -0.31
CA THR A 36 -1.32 3.17 -0.30
C THR A 36 -1.71 2.34 -1.52
N THR A 37 -2.57 1.35 -1.32
CA THR A 37 -3.24 0.62 -2.42
C THR A 37 -4.43 1.40 -3.00
N GLU A 38 -4.82 2.52 -2.38
CA GLU A 38 -5.96 3.37 -2.78
C GLU A 38 -7.31 2.63 -2.79
N GLY A 39 -7.44 1.62 -1.93
CA GLY A 39 -8.62 0.76 -1.80
C GLY A 39 -8.24 -0.70 -1.65
N ASN A 40 -9.26 -1.57 -1.69
CA ASN A 40 -9.06 -3.02 -1.73
C ASN A 40 -8.79 -3.43 -3.18
N ILE A 41 -7.66 -4.10 -3.42
CA ILE A 41 -7.26 -4.62 -4.72
C ILE A 41 -6.98 -6.12 -4.63
N SER A 42 -7.02 -6.84 -5.76
CA SER A 42 -6.53 -8.23 -5.81
C SER A 42 -5.01 -8.25 -5.58
N ILE A 43 -4.51 -9.28 -4.93
CA ILE A 43 -3.06 -9.55 -4.94
C ILE A 43 -2.67 -10.17 -6.30
N PRO A 44 -1.39 -10.09 -6.71
CA PRO A 44 -0.94 -10.74 -7.95
C PRO A 44 -1.34 -12.21 -7.99
N GLU A 45 -1.78 -12.69 -9.15
CA GLU A 45 -2.06 -14.11 -9.44
C GLU A 45 -3.21 -14.76 -8.64
N LYS A 46 -3.86 -14.03 -7.71
CA LYS A 46 -5.02 -14.53 -6.93
C LYS A 46 -6.13 -13.48 -6.82
N ASP A 47 -7.07 -13.48 -7.76
CA ASP A 47 -8.13 -12.47 -7.85
C ASP A 47 -9.14 -12.46 -6.69
N GLU A 48 -9.34 -13.61 -6.04
CA GLU A 48 -10.28 -13.74 -4.92
C GLU A 48 -9.70 -13.22 -3.60
N ILE A 49 -8.36 -13.08 -3.51
CA ILE A 49 -7.68 -12.59 -2.32
C ILE A 49 -7.47 -11.09 -2.45
N LYS A 50 -8.11 -10.32 -1.57
CA LYS A 50 -8.06 -8.86 -1.58
C LYS A 50 -7.12 -8.31 -0.50
N ILE A 51 -6.45 -7.21 -0.81
CA ILE A 51 -5.63 -6.44 0.13
C ILE A 51 -5.99 -4.95 0.09
N GLY A 52 -6.15 -4.36 1.27
CA GLY A 52 -6.15 -2.93 1.49
C GLY A 52 -4.99 -2.57 2.41
N PHE A 53 -4.05 -1.76 1.93
CA PHE A 53 -2.81 -1.48 2.66
C PHE A 53 -2.47 0.02 2.63
N ASN A 54 -2.10 0.56 3.78
CA ASN A 54 -1.71 1.96 3.95
C ASN A 54 -0.50 2.06 4.88
N VAL A 55 0.49 2.85 4.48
CA VAL A 55 1.60 3.28 5.32
C VAL A 55 1.52 4.80 5.41
N TYR A 56 1.53 5.33 6.62
CA TYR A 56 1.40 6.75 6.87
C TYR A 56 2.14 7.14 8.14
N ARG A 57 2.48 8.42 8.24
CA ARG A 57 2.88 9.04 9.52
C ARG A 57 1.86 10.08 9.94
N LYS A 58 1.69 10.25 11.25
CA LYS A 58 0.95 11.40 11.77
C LYS A 58 1.69 12.67 11.38
N LYS A 59 0.92 13.70 11.05
CA LYS A 59 1.47 15.04 10.87
C LYS A 59 1.83 15.64 12.23
#